data_AF-A0A1R4JGZ0-F1
#
_entry.id   AF-A0A1R4JGZ0-F1
#
_cell.length_a   1.000
_cell.length_b   1.000
_cell.length_c   1.000
_cell.angle_alpha   90.00
_cell.angle_beta   90.00
_cell.angle_gamma   90.00
#
_symmetry.space_group_name_H-M   'P 1'
#
loop_
_entity.id
_entity.type
_entity.pdbx_description
1 polymer ?
#
loop_
_entity_poly.entity_id
_entity_poly.type
_entity_poly.pdbx_seq_one_letter_code
_entity_poly.pdbx_strand_id
1 'polypeptide(L)'
;MHVTTWAFALATALMLTGCANALEAPHNPAPDTAGAPAASQDEQQPAADAGSVQVSVDGREFTFTIKSCARYQDSEIEVSGPGGEAGSDVPSYFDGGLMEMDSTPRGEFRIDIGTDQPFDSTGDFLSIGDSTGGAISVDNDGDDYVVTAASWDAQGTDLGQGTVRITCR
;
A
#
# COMPACT_ATOMS: atom_id res chain seq x y z
N MET A 1 -8.36 -49.97 -0.17
CA MET A 1 -7.68 -50.27 1.10
C MET A 1 -6.18 -50.08 0.90
N HIS A 2 -5.61 -48.99 1.42
CA HIS A 2 -4.34 -48.96 2.17
C HIS A 2 -4.08 -47.50 2.54
N VAL A 3 -3.97 -47.28 3.85
CA VAL A 3 -3.76 -46.02 4.56
C VAL A 3 -2.27 -45.89 4.80
N THR A 4 -1.67 -44.70 4.67
CA THR A 4 -0.39 -44.44 5.32
C THR A 4 -0.25 -42.98 5.72
N THR A 5 -0.64 -42.73 6.95
CA THR A 5 -0.43 -41.51 7.74
C THR A 5 1.05 -41.40 8.14
N TRP A 6 1.67 -40.24 7.94
CA TRP A 6 2.93 -39.88 8.60
C TRP A 6 2.76 -38.53 9.29
N ALA A 7 2.76 -38.58 10.62
CA ALA A 7 2.86 -37.44 11.49
C ALA A 7 4.34 -37.22 11.85
N PHE A 8 4.83 -36.00 11.71
CA PHE A 8 6.02 -35.54 12.42
C PHE A 8 5.71 -34.20 13.06
N ALA A 9 5.51 -34.25 14.38
CA ALA A 9 5.54 -33.10 15.25
C ALA A 9 7.01 -32.76 15.55
N LEU A 10 7.40 -31.49 15.40
CA LEU A 10 8.58 -30.95 16.05
C LEU A 10 8.20 -29.60 16.67
N ALA A 11 7.95 -29.62 17.97
CA ALA A 11 7.82 -28.42 18.78
C ALA A 11 9.22 -27.93 19.15
N THR A 12 9.57 -26.71 18.76
CA THR A 12 10.78 -26.03 19.24
C THR A 12 10.36 -24.81 20.03
N ALA A 13 10.38 -24.95 21.36
CA ALA A 13 10.22 -23.84 22.29
C ALA A 13 11.56 -23.11 22.43
N LEU A 14 11.66 -21.88 21.93
CA LEU A 14 12.73 -20.96 22.28
C LEU A 14 12.25 -20.08 23.45
N MET A 15 12.80 -20.34 24.63
CA MET A 15 12.73 -19.42 25.76
C MET A 15 13.68 -18.25 25.51
N LEU A 16 13.13 -17.06 25.27
CA LEU A 16 13.91 -15.81 25.37
C LEU A 16 13.91 -15.35 26.83
N THR A 17 15.07 -15.50 27.46
CA THR A 17 15.43 -14.91 28.75
C THR A 17 15.41 -13.38 28.65
N GLY A 18 14.51 -12.75 29.40
CA GLY A 18 14.45 -11.30 29.54
C GLY A 18 15.63 -10.75 30.35
N CYS A 19 16.42 -9.87 29.74
CA CYS A 19 17.33 -8.98 30.45
C CYS A 19 16.53 -7.83 31.05
N ALA A 20 16.23 -7.92 32.35
CA ALA A 20 15.80 -6.80 33.15
C ALA A 20 17.01 -5.89 33.41
N ASN A 21 17.13 -4.78 32.66
CA ASN A 21 17.94 -3.66 33.09
C ASN A 21 17.02 -2.65 33.76
N ALA A 22 17.11 -2.60 35.09
CA ALA A 22 16.61 -1.50 35.88
C ALA A 22 17.38 -0.23 35.48
N LEU A 23 16.77 0.63 34.68
CA LEU A 23 17.25 2.00 34.53
C LEU A 23 16.78 2.78 35.75
N GLU A 24 17.76 3.11 36.60
CA GLU A 24 17.66 4.15 37.62
C GLU A 24 17.15 5.45 36.98
N ALA A 25 16.09 6.01 37.56
CA ALA A 25 15.57 7.31 37.19
C ALA A 25 16.51 8.42 37.66
N PRO A 26 17.06 9.27 36.78
CA PRO A 26 17.64 10.52 37.23
C PRO A 26 16.51 11.47 37.64
N HIS A 27 16.51 11.87 38.91
CA HIS A 27 15.77 13.02 39.41
C HIS A 27 16.23 14.27 38.66
N ASN A 28 15.32 14.90 37.92
CA ASN A 28 15.49 16.28 37.47
C ASN A 28 14.23 17.07 37.87
N PRO A 29 14.36 18.24 38.53
CA PRO A 29 13.21 19.01 38.99
C PRO A 29 12.45 19.61 37.81
N ALA A 30 11.12 19.66 37.97
CA ALA A 30 10.21 20.26 37.00
C ALA A 30 10.51 21.74 36.79
N PRO A 31 10.56 22.24 35.55
CA PRO A 31 10.33 23.64 35.29
C PRO A 31 8.81 23.90 35.23
N ASP A 32 8.28 24.51 36.29
CA ASP A 32 7.00 25.22 36.22
C ASP A 32 7.17 26.43 35.30
N THR A 33 6.55 26.42 34.12
CA THR A 33 5.92 27.62 33.57
C THR A 33 4.80 27.21 32.61
N ALA A 34 3.60 27.63 32.96
CA ALA A 34 2.39 27.52 32.16
C ALA A 34 2.58 28.13 30.77
N GLY A 35 2.48 27.28 29.76
CA GLY A 35 2.17 27.62 28.40
C GLY A 35 1.47 26.41 27.83
N ALA A 36 0.14 26.48 27.70
CA ALA A 36 -0.60 25.45 26.96
C ALA A 36 0.09 25.31 25.58
N PRO A 37 0.43 24.09 25.13
CA PRO A 37 0.79 23.95 23.74
C PRO A 37 -0.46 24.37 22.97
N ALA A 38 -0.34 25.46 22.22
CA ALA A 38 -1.25 25.72 21.12
C ALA A 38 -1.29 24.39 20.35
N ALA A 39 -2.47 23.79 20.29
CA ALA A 39 -2.73 22.71 19.36
C ALA A 39 -2.24 23.23 18.01
N SER A 40 -1.10 22.71 17.57
CA SER A 40 -0.71 22.87 16.18
C SER A 40 -1.75 22.03 15.47
N GLN A 41 -2.81 22.73 15.05
CA GLN A 41 -3.60 22.28 13.94
C GLN A 41 -2.57 22.16 12.83
N ASP A 42 -2.09 20.94 12.60
CA ASP A 42 -1.69 20.55 11.27
C ASP A 42 -2.94 20.80 10.43
N GLU A 43 -3.08 22.03 9.96
CA GLU A 43 -3.85 22.34 8.77
C GLU A 43 -3.15 21.54 7.68
N GLN A 44 -3.56 20.28 7.59
CA GLN A 44 -3.25 19.38 6.51
C GLN A 44 -3.96 19.98 5.31
N GLN A 45 -3.32 21.01 4.77
CA GLN A 45 -3.71 21.65 3.55
C GLN A 45 -3.86 20.51 2.54
N PRO A 46 -5.02 20.36 1.88
CA PRO A 46 -5.11 19.42 0.79
C PRO A 46 -3.95 19.76 -0.15
N ALA A 47 -3.15 18.76 -0.51
CA ALA A 47 -2.25 18.93 -1.64
C ALA A 47 -3.16 19.37 -2.79
N ALA A 48 -3.06 20.65 -3.15
CA ALA A 48 -3.86 21.23 -4.20
C ALA A 48 -3.57 20.44 -5.47
N ASP A 49 -4.61 19.83 -6.03
CA ASP A 49 -4.61 19.13 -7.31
C ASP A 49 -3.43 18.20 -7.57
N ALA A 50 -3.08 17.29 -6.66
CA ALA A 50 -2.06 16.26 -6.96
C ALA A 50 -2.56 15.15 -7.92
N GLY A 51 -3.86 15.17 -8.26
CA GLY A 51 -4.49 14.23 -9.19
C GLY A 51 -5.30 13.12 -8.51
N SER A 52 -5.63 12.08 -9.26
CA SER A 52 -6.50 10.98 -8.81
C SER A 52 -6.08 9.63 -9.38
N VAL A 53 -6.37 8.56 -8.64
CA VAL A 53 -6.28 7.19 -9.14
C VAL A 53 -7.67 6.54 -9.11
N GLN A 54 -8.02 5.84 -10.18
CA GLN A 54 -9.19 4.97 -10.27
C GLN A 54 -8.72 3.55 -10.53
N VAL A 55 -9.24 2.58 -9.77
CA VAL A 55 -8.86 1.17 -9.93
C VAL A 55 -10.11 0.32 -10.09
N SER A 56 -10.09 -0.55 -11.11
CA SER A 56 -11.11 -1.57 -11.34
C SER A 56 -10.49 -2.95 -11.26
N VAL A 57 -10.99 -3.81 -10.38
CA VAL A 57 -10.48 -5.18 -10.16
C VAL A 57 -11.60 -6.06 -9.61
N ASP A 58 -11.81 -7.23 -10.21
CA ASP A 58 -12.88 -8.18 -9.82
C ASP A 58 -14.29 -7.54 -9.69
N GLY A 59 -14.59 -6.57 -10.55
CA GLY A 59 -15.86 -5.82 -10.52
C GLY A 59 -15.99 -4.82 -9.35
N ARG A 60 -14.93 -4.63 -8.56
CA ARG A 60 -14.81 -3.61 -7.52
C ARG A 60 -14.17 -2.36 -8.11
N GLU A 61 -14.66 -1.20 -7.68
CA GLU A 61 -14.19 0.10 -8.15
C GLU A 61 -13.66 0.91 -6.96
N PHE A 62 -12.47 1.45 -7.09
CA PHE A 62 -11.81 2.27 -6.06
C PHE A 62 -11.45 3.63 -6.60
N THR A 63 -11.43 4.64 -5.72
CA THR A 63 -10.94 5.98 -6.04
C THR A 63 -10.02 6.48 -4.95
N PHE A 64 -8.87 7.02 -5.34
CA PHE A 64 -7.86 7.56 -4.43
C PHE A 64 -7.50 8.99 -4.81
N THR A 65 -7.24 9.80 -3.79
CA THR A 65 -6.68 11.15 -3.96
C THR A 65 -5.17 11.05 -3.87
N ILE A 66 -4.46 11.48 -4.92
CA ILE A 66 -3.00 11.38 -4.94
C ILE A 66 -2.40 12.28 -3.84
N LYS A 67 -1.42 11.74 -3.12
CA LYS A 67 -0.55 12.48 -2.20
C LYS A 67 0.86 12.63 -2.76
N SER A 68 1.31 11.64 -3.51
CA SER A 68 2.59 11.63 -4.22
C SER A 68 2.38 11.08 -5.62
N CYS A 69 2.89 11.77 -6.63
CA CYS A 69 3.06 11.21 -7.97
C CYS A 69 4.42 11.67 -8.52
N ALA A 70 5.31 10.72 -8.78
CA ALA A 70 6.57 10.94 -9.47
C ALA A 70 6.51 10.23 -10.82
N ARG A 71 6.75 11.00 -11.90
CA ARG A 71 6.86 10.49 -13.27
C ARG A 71 8.29 10.70 -13.74
N TYR A 72 8.86 9.70 -14.39
CA TYR A 72 10.24 9.78 -14.88
C TYR A 72 10.29 9.69 -16.41
N GLN A 73 9.91 8.53 -16.95
CA GLN A 73 9.81 8.24 -18.38
C GLN A 73 8.36 7.85 -18.73
N ASP A 74 8.09 7.55 -19.99
CA ASP A 74 6.74 7.26 -20.48
C ASP A 74 6.06 6.08 -19.76
N SER A 75 6.86 5.13 -19.26
CA SER A 75 6.43 3.89 -18.59
C SER A 75 6.75 3.84 -17.09
N GLU A 76 7.41 4.86 -16.55
CA GLU A 76 7.90 4.88 -15.17
C GLU A 76 7.12 5.86 -14.30
N ILE A 77 6.48 5.34 -13.26
CA ILE A 77 5.62 6.10 -12.36
C ILE A 77 5.69 5.53 -10.95
N GLU A 78 5.65 6.38 -9.95
CA GLU A 78 5.44 6.03 -8.55
C GLU A 78 4.32 6.91 -8.00
N VAL A 79 3.29 6.31 -7.42
CA VAL A 79 2.09 7.02 -7.00
C VAL A 79 1.57 6.45 -5.69
N SER A 80 1.07 7.33 -4.82
CA SER A 80 0.41 6.90 -3.59
C SER A 80 -0.68 7.88 -3.15
N GLY A 81 -1.65 7.38 -2.39
CA GLY A 81 -2.71 8.21 -1.84
C GLY A 81 -3.82 7.44 -1.11
N PRO A 82 -4.51 8.08 -0.16
CA PRO A 82 -5.67 7.50 0.50
C PRO A 82 -6.91 7.55 -0.39
N GLY A 83 -7.86 6.66 -0.11
CA GLY A 83 -9.10 6.52 -0.87
C GLY A 83 -10.00 5.44 -0.29
N GLY A 84 -10.77 4.80 -1.16
CA GLY A 84 -11.67 3.72 -0.77
C GLY A 84 -12.44 3.13 -1.94
N GLU A 85 -13.13 2.03 -1.64
CA GLU A 85 -14.03 1.34 -2.56
C GLU A 85 -15.37 2.08 -2.68
N ALA A 86 -15.91 2.16 -3.89
CA ALA A 86 -17.20 2.75 -4.16
C ALA A 86 -18.33 2.05 -3.37
N GLY A 87 -18.97 2.79 -2.47
CA GLY A 87 -20.06 2.26 -1.64
C GLY A 87 -19.61 1.55 -0.35
N SER A 88 -18.32 1.61 -0.01
CA SER A 88 -17.78 1.14 1.27
C SER A 88 -17.39 2.32 2.16
N ASP A 89 -17.58 2.17 3.48
CA ASP A 89 -17.05 3.09 4.50
C ASP A 89 -15.66 2.65 5.01
N VAL A 90 -15.12 1.54 4.50
CA VAL A 90 -13.79 1.03 4.86
C VAL A 90 -12.73 1.81 4.09
N PRO A 91 -11.79 2.50 4.77
CA PRO A 91 -10.74 3.25 4.09
C PRO A 91 -9.79 2.31 3.36
N SER A 92 -9.11 2.83 2.34
CA SER A 92 -8.03 2.11 1.67
C SER A 92 -6.89 3.05 1.32
N TYR A 93 -5.67 2.51 1.25
CA TYR A 93 -4.49 3.23 0.81
C TYR A 93 -3.96 2.59 -0.47
N PHE A 94 -3.68 3.42 -1.47
CA PHE A 94 -3.07 3.00 -2.72
C PHE A 94 -1.61 3.39 -2.74
N ASP A 95 -0.75 2.46 -3.13
CA ASP A 95 0.65 2.75 -3.45
C ASP A 95 1.17 1.84 -4.56
N GLY A 96 2.29 2.24 -5.14
CA GLY A 96 3.03 1.40 -6.06
C GLY A 96 3.55 2.17 -7.25
N GLY A 97 4.03 1.42 -8.23
CA GLY A 97 4.70 2.02 -9.36
C GLY A 97 5.18 1.01 -10.39
N LEU A 98 5.63 1.58 -11.50
CA LEU A 98 6.24 0.87 -12.61
C LEU A 98 7.63 1.44 -12.88
N MET A 99 8.53 0.57 -13.31
CA MET A 99 9.83 0.92 -13.87
C MET A 99 10.06 0.16 -15.17
N GLU A 100 10.88 0.69 -16.07
CA GLU A 100 11.27 -0.02 -17.28
C GLU A 100 12.52 -0.87 -17.05
N MET A 101 12.42 -2.18 -17.30
CA MET A 101 13.56 -3.09 -17.29
C MET A 101 13.64 -3.83 -18.62
N ASP A 102 14.75 -3.69 -19.34
CA ASP A 102 14.95 -4.28 -20.66
C ASP A 102 13.80 -3.97 -21.64
N SER A 103 13.36 -2.71 -21.67
CA SER A 103 12.22 -2.23 -22.47
C SER A 103 10.88 -2.89 -22.17
N THR A 104 10.73 -3.46 -20.97
CA THR A 104 9.49 -4.05 -20.47
C THR A 104 9.09 -3.36 -19.16
N PRO A 105 7.84 -2.85 -19.03
CA PRO A 105 7.36 -2.33 -17.75
C PRO A 105 7.30 -3.46 -16.70
N ARG A 106 7.80 -3.15 -15.49
CA ARG A 106 7.86 -4.03 -14.32
C ARG A 106 7.33 -3.30 -13.10
N GLY A 107 6.67 -4.01 -12.21
CA GLY A 107 6.21 -3.43 -10.95
C GLY A 107 4.78 -3.81 -10.60
N GLU A 108 4.26 -3.10 -9.63
CA GLU A 108 3.02 -3.45 -8.96
C GLU A 108 2.39 -2.19 -8.37
N PHE A 109 1.06 -2.16 -8.40
CA PHE A 109 0.23 -1.29 -7.61
C PHE A 109 -0.55 -2.10 -6.61
N ARG A 110 -0.64 -1.61 -5.38
CA ARG A 110 -1.30 -2.26 -4.26
C ARG A 110 -2.36 -1.34 -3.66
N ILE A 111 -3.45 -1.96 -3.25
CA ILE A 111 -4.51 -1.36 -2.44
C ILE A 111 -4.52 -2.08 -1.09
N ASP A 112 -4.12 -1.39 -0.03
CA ASP A 112 -4.28 -1.86 1.35
C ASP A 112 -5.66 -1.47 1.87
N ILE A 113 -6.47 -2.46 2.24
CA ILE A 113 -7.86 -2.26 2.68
C ILE A 113 -7.91 -2.21 4.20
N GLY A 114 -8.59 -1.21 4.75
CA GLY A 114 -8.76 -0.99 6.19
C GLY A 114 -7.83 0.06 6.79
N THR A 115 -7.06 0.78 5.96
CA THR A 115 -6.20 1.89 6.38
C THR A 115 -6.27 3.04 5.37
N ASP A 116 -5.95 4.26 5.82
CA ASP A 116 -5.72 5.44 4.96
C ASP A 116 -4.29 5.99 5.12
N GLN A 117 -3.42 5.24 5.78
CA GLN A 117 -2.04 5.65 6.07
C GLN A 117 -1.03 4.89 5.21
N PRO A 118 0.06 5.55 4.79
CA PRO A 118 1.16 4.86 4.12
C PRO A 118 1.84 3.86 5.05
N PHE A 119 2.38 2.78 4.47
CA PHE A 119 3.15 1.73 5.16
C PHE A 119 2.39 0.90 6.20
N ASP A 120 1.08 1.12 6.34
CA ASP A 120 0.21 0.30 7.17
C ASP A 120 -0.33 -0.88 6.36
N SER A 121 0.47 -1.93 6.23
CA SER A 121 0.01 -3.15 5.53
C SER A 121 -1.06 -3.83 6.38
N THR A 122 -2.27 -3.90 5.87
CA THR A 122 -3.30 -4.75 6.46
C THR A 122 -3.11 -6.19 5.97
N GLY A 123 -3.84 -7.12 6.59
CA GLY A 123 -3.91 -8.51 6.10
C GLY A 123 -4.79 -8.68 4.86
N ASP A 124 -5.43 -7.61 4.39
CA ASP A 124 -6.39 -7.59 3.28
C ASP A 124 -5.93 -6.57 2.23
N PHE A 125 -5.45 -7.06 1.10
CA PHE A 125 -4.95 -6.22 0.03
C PHE A 125 -5.31 -6.80 -1.34
N LEU A 126 -5.30 -5.91 -2.34
CA LEU A 126 -5.35 -6.27 -3.75
C LEU A 126 -4.09 -5.74 -4.42
N SER A 127 -3.54 -6.50 -5.36
CA SER A 127 -2.38 -6.09 -6.14
C SER A 127 -2.67 -6.22 -7.64
N ILE A 128 -2.07 -5.34 -8.44
CA ILE A 128 -2.12 -5.31 -9.90
C ILE A 128 -0.69 -5.11 -10.41
N GLY A 129 -0.11 -6.08 -11.12
CA GLY A 129 1.29 -6.03 -11.52
C GLY A 129 1.78 -7.29 -12.23
N ASP A 130 3.09 -7.53 -12.20
CA ASP A 130 3.72 -8.70 -12.83
C ASP A 130 4.27 -9.76 -11.87
N SER A 131 4.11 -9.59 -10.55
CA SER A 131 4.62 -10.51 -9.52
C SER A 131 4.10 -11.95 -9.64
N THR A 132 2.90 -12.15 -10.21
CA THR A 132 2.30 -13.49 -10.45
C THR A 132 2.59 -14.06 -11.84
N GLY A 133 3.37 -13.33 -12.65
CA GLY A 133 3.60 -13.66 -14.05
C GLY A 133 2.48 -13.09 -14.93
N GLY A 134 2.83 -12.12 -15.75
CA GLY A 134 1.89 -11.45 -16.65
C GLY A 134 2.59 -10.34 -17.41
N ALA A 135 1.99 -9.92 -18.53
CA ALA A 135 2.43 -8.72 -19.21
C ALA A 135 1.70 -7.50 -18.62
N ILE A 136 2.45 -6.42 -18.39
CA ILE A 136 1.89 -5.11 -18.07
C ILE A 136 1.71 -4.35 -19.37
N SER A 137 0.49 -3.87 -19.62
CA SER A 137 0.21 -2.91 -20.69
C SER A 137 0.12 -1.52 -20.08
N VAL A 138 0.84 -0.55 -20.64
CA VAL A 138 0.79 0.85 -20.24
C VAL A 138 0.35 1.66 -21.45
N ASP A 139 -0.73 2.43 -21.29
CA ASP A 139 -1.16 3.47 -22.21
C ASP A 139 -0.96 4.82 -21.53
N ASN A 140 -0.25 5.73 -22.20
CA ASN A 140 0.14 7.04 -21.67
C ASN A 140 -0.30 8.13 -22.64
N ASP A 141 -1.13 9.04 -22.16
CA ASP A 141 -1.55 10.26 -22.88
C ASP A 141 -1.27 11.50 -22.01
N GLY A 142 0.02 11.82 -21.86
CA GLY A 142 0.47 12.99 -21.13
C GLY A 142 0.27 12.86 -19.62
N ASP A 143 -0.84 13.38 -19.11
CA ASP A 143 -1.16 13.37 -17.68
C ASP A 143 -1.93 12.13 -17.23
N ASP A 144 -2.44 11.34 -18.17
CA ASP A 144 -3.18 10.12 -17.92
C ASP A 144 -2.33 8.88 -18.22
N TYR A 145 -2.20 8.00 -17.24
CA TYR A 145 -1.63 6.65 -17.35
C TYR A 145 -2.75 5.63 -17.16
N VAL A 146 -2.87 4.67 -18.05
CA VAL A 146 -3.74 3.51 -17.90
C VAL A 146 -2.89 2.26 -17.92
N VAL A 147 -2.88 1.55 -16.80
CA VAL A 147 -2.15 0.31 -16.61
C VAL A 147 -3.16 -0.84 -16.57
N THR A 148 -2.92 -1.87 -17.37
CA THR A 148 -3.64 -3.14 -17.28
C THR A 148 -2.66 -4.26 -17.04
N ALA A 149 -2.89 -5.05 -15.99
CA ALA A 149 -2.04 -6.18 -15.63
C ALA A 149 -2.84 -7.29 -14.93
N ALA A 150 -2.17 -8.40 -14.61
CA ALA A 150 -2.74 -9.44 -13.76
C ALA A 150 -3.01 -8.91 -12.35
N SER A 151 -4.02 -9.45 -11.68
CA SER A 151 -4.43 -9.01 -10.35
C SER A 151 -4.65 -10.18 -9.40
N TRP A 152 -4.35 -9.96 -8.13
CA TRP A 152 -4.50 -10.98 -7.08
C TRP A 152 -4.82 -10.39 -5.71
N ASP A 153 -5.37 -11.21 -4.82
CA ASP A 153 -5.65 -10.86 -3.43
C ASP A 153 -4.50 -11.23 -2.48
N ALA A 154 -4.67 -10.90 -1.20
CA ALA A 154 -3.73 -11.22 -0.13
C ALA A 154 -3.42 -12.72 0.06
N GLN A 155 -4.28 -13.61 -0.45
CA GLN A 155 -4.07 -15.05 -0.43
C GLN A 155 -3.40 -15.58 -1.70
N GLY A 156 -3.13 -14.70 -2.67
CA GLY A 156 -2.57 -15.04 -3.97
C GLY A 156 -3.61 -15.64 -4.93
N THR A 157 -4.91 -15.46 -4.66
CA THR A 157 -5.97 -15.85 -5.58
C THR A 157 -5.89 -14.97 -6.83
N ASP A 158 -5.89 -15.59 -8.01
CA ASP A 158 -5.98 -14.88 -9.29
C ASP A 158 -7.37 -14.27 -9.47
N LEU A 159 -7.43 -12.96 -9.65
CA LEU A 159 -8.63 -12.17 -9.85
C LEU A 159 -8.83 -11.77 -11.33
N GLY A 160 -7.98 -12.27 -12.22
CA GLY A 160 -7.96 -11.91 -13.63
C GLY A 160 -7.19 -10.61 -13.87
N GLN A 161 -7.73 -9.74 -14.72
CA GLN A 161 -7.08 -8.46 -15.06
C GLN A 161 -7.65 -7.32 -14.23
N GLY A 162 -6.75 -6.51 -13.67
CA GLY A 162 -7.07 -5.23 -13.06
C GLY A 162 -6.67 -4.07 -13.97
N THR A 163 -7.34 -2.94 -13.82
CA THR A 163 -7.01 -1.68 -14.50
C THR A 163 -6.78 -0.57 -13.48
N VAL A 164 -5.67 0.14 -13.61
CA VAL A 164 -5.32 1.33 -12.81
C VAL A 164 -5.26 2.52 -13.77
N ARG A 165 -6.10 3.54 -13.56
CA ARG A 165 -6.04 4.83 -14.25
C ARG A 165 -5.52 5.89 -13.30
N ILE A 166 -4.39 6.49 -13.64
CA ILE A 166 -3.70 7.50 -12.83
C ILE A 166 -3.72 8.80 -13.63
N THR A 167 -4.21 9.87 -13.00
CA THR A 167 -4.12 11.23 -13.55
C THR A 167 -3.27 12.04 -12.60
N CYS A 168 -2.04 12.39 -12.98
CA CYS A 168 -1.15 13.24 -12.15
C CYS A 168 -1.26 14.70 -12.57
N ARG A 169 -1.29 15.63 -11.62
CA ARG A 169 -1.53 17.05 -11.86
C ARG A 169 -0.55 17.95 -11.13
#